data_AF-A0A946NAQ1-F1
#
_entry.id   AF-A0A946NAQ1-F1
#
_cell.length_a   1.000
_cell.length_b   1.000
_cell.length_c   1.000
_cell.angle_alpha   90.00
_cell.angle_beta   90.00
_cell.angle_gamma   90.00
#
_symmetry.space_group_name_H-M   'P 1'
#
loop_
_entity.id
_entity.type
_entity.pdbx_description
1 polymer ?
#
loop_
_entity_poly.entity_id
_entity_poly.type
_entity_poly.pdbx_seq_one_letter_code
_entity_poly.pdbx_strand_id
1 'polypeptide(L)' 'MQKQNNSNPKNSSEVQVPQSLILRDAMMTAYSLTGSLSAATTLCSTLLDEELPEQYQASAVLTQLHHMAMTRPKH' A
#
# COMPACT_ATOMS: atom_id res chain seq x y z
N MET A 1 -29.35 42.25 14.53
CA MET A 1 -28.71 41.52 13.41
C MET A 1 -27.41 40.92 13.91
N GLN A 2 -27.28 39.59 13.91
CA GLN A 2 -26.01 38.87 13.95
C GLN A 2 -26.26 37.47 13.39
N LYS A 3 -25.84 37.27 12.14
CA LYS A 3 -25.74 35.97 11.49
C LYS A 3 -24.48 35.31 12.03
N GLN A 4 -24.60 34.19 12.74
CA GLN A 4 -23.48 33.29 12.98
C GLN A 4 -23.59 32.12 12.00
N ASN A 5 -23.05 32.39 10.82
CA ASN A 5 -22.57 31.40 9.89
C ASN A 5 -21.19 30.93 10.37
N ASN A 6 -21.09 29.74 10.95
CA ASN A 6 -19.88 28.98 10.71
C ASN A 6 -20.22 27.50 10.55
N SER A 7 -20.30 27.14 9.28
CA SER A 7 -20.52 25.79 8.80
C SER A 7 -19.38 24.90 9.29
N ASN A 8 -19.76 23.90 10.08
CA ASN A 8 -18.96 22.75 10.46
C ASN A 8 -18.17 22.22 9.25
N PRO A 9 -16.83 22.07 9.28
CA PRO A 9 -16.18 21.23 8.30
C PRO A 9 -16.56 19.79 8.63
N LYS A 10 -17.60 19.30 7.94
CA LYS A 10 -17.74 17.87 7.63
C LYS A 10 -16.52 17.50 6.79
N ASN A 11 -15.38 17.29 7.44
CA ASN A 11 -14.32 16.50 6.83
C ASN A 11 -14.85 15.07 6.82
N SER A 12 -15.33 14.66 5.67
CA SER A 12 -15.30 13.29 5.21
C SER A 12 -13.93 12.72 5.55
N SER A 13 -13.86 12.03 6.69
CA SER A 13 -12.71 11.24 7.12
C SER A 13 -12.63 10.04 6.19
N GLU A 14 -12.16 10.28 4.98
CA GLU A 14 -11.52 9.27 4.16
C GLU A 14 -10.38 8.74 5.02
N VAL A 15 -10.53 7.51 5.51
CA VAL A 15 -9.49 6.84 6.30
C VAL A 15 -8.33 6.59 5.34
N GLN A 16 -7.44 7.59 5.19
CA GLN A 16 -6.20 7.43 4.47
C GLN A 16 -5.36 6.44 5.26
N VAL A 17 -5.37 5.18 4.82
CA VAL A 17 -4.47 4.17 5.36
C VAL A 17 -3.04 4.66 5.10
N PRO A 18 -2.21 4.84 6.15
CA PRO A 18 -0.84 5.29 5.97
C PRO A 18 -0.08 4.35 5.03
N GLN A 19 0.64 4.92 4.04
CA GLN A 19 1.49 4.15 3.11
C GLN A 19 2.49 3.25 3.85
N SER A 20 2.96 3.69 5.02
CA SER A 20 3.86 2.90 5.88
C SER A 20 3.25 1.58 6.35
N LEU A 21 1.93 1.52 6.59
CA LEU A 21 1.24 0.28 6.93
C LEU A 21 1.17 -0.65 5.72
N ILE A 22 0.85 -0.09 4.55
CA ILE A 22 0.77 -0.85 3.29
C ILE A 22 2.14 -1.40 2.90
N LEU A 23 3.20 -0.60 3.03
CA LEU A 23 4.59 -1.03 2.80
C LEU A 23 5.01 -2.13 3.77
N ARG A 24 4.59 -2.06 5.03
CA ARG A 24 4.87 -3.12 6.00
C ARG A 24 4.22 -4.44 5.59
N ASP A 25 2.96 -4.40 5.18
CA ASP A 25 2.24 -5.58 4.70
C ASP A 25 2.88 -6.12 3.41
N ALA A 26 3.27 -5.24 2.49
CA ALA A 26 3.98 -5.61 1.27
C ALA A 26 5.29 -6.32 1.60
N MET A 27 6.11 -5.75 2.49
CA MET A 27 7.37 -6.37 2.91
C MET A 27 7.14 -7.73 3.59
N MET A 28 6.08 -7.87 4.40
CA MET A 28 5.75 -9.14 5.04
C MET A 28 5.32 -10.21 4.02
N THR A 29 4.53 -9.85 3.01
CA THR A 29 4.14 -10.74 1.91
C THR A 29 5.34 -11.12 1.04
N ALA A 30 6.17 -10.14 0.67
CA ALA A 30 7.40 -10.36 -0.09
C ALA A 30 8.38 -11.26 0.65
N TYR A 31 8.53 -11.08 1.96
CA TYR A 31 9.32 -11.96 2.80
C TYR A 31 8.75 -13.38 2.86
N SER A 32 7.42 -13.52 2.95
CA SER A 32 6.75 -14.83 2.94
C SER A 32 6.89 -15.57 1.60
N LEU A 33 7.07 -14.84 0.50
CA LEU A 33 7.32 -15.40 -0.83
C LEU A 33 8.78 -15.81 -1.03
N THR A 34 9.72 -14.98 -0.58
CA THR A 34 11.15 -15.13 -0.90
C THR A 34 11.96 -15.80 0.20
N GLY A 35 11.48 -15.79 1.44
CA GLY A 35 12.19 -16.29 2.62
C GLY A 35 13.40 -15.45 3.04
N SER A 36 13.62 -14.28 2.44
CA SER A 36 14.80 -13.43 2.69
C SER A 36 14.45 -11.95 2.64
N LEU A 37 14.92 -11.18 3.62
CA LEU A 37 14.68 -9.74 3.70
C LEU A 37 15.32 -8.99 2.51
N SER A 38 16.52 -9.40 2.09
CA SER A 38 17.20 -8.80 0.94
C SER A 38 16.40 -9.03 -0.34
N ALA A 39 15.96 -10.28 -0.58
CA ALA A 39 15.18 -10.62 -1.76
C ALA A 39 13.81 -9.93 -1.75
N ALA A 40 13.15 -9.86 -0.59
CA ALA A 40 11.90 -9.13 -0.41
C ALA A 40 12.05 -7.64 -0.76
N THR A 41 13.14 -7.01 -0.29
CA THR A 41 13.42 -5.59 -0.60
C THR A 41 13.61 -5.38 -2.10
N THR A 42 14.46 -6.19 -2.74
CA THR A 42 14.68 -6.13 -4.20
C THR A 42 13.38 -6.35 -4.97
N LEU A 43 12.55 -7.29 -4.52
CA LEU A 43 11.29 -7.59 -5.17
C LEU A 43 10.29 -6.44 -5.03
N CYS A 44 10.16 -5.83 -3.85
CA CYS A 44 9.35 -4.61 -3.67
C CYS A 44 9.85 -3.45 -4.54
N SER A 45 11.16 -3.23 -4.65
CA SER A 45 11.73 -2.20 -5.54
C SER A 45 11.49 -2.49 -7.02
N THR A 46 11.49 -3.76 -7.42
CA THR A 46 11.21 -4.16 -8.81
C THR A 46 9.74 -3.95 -9.18
N LEU A 47 8.84 -4.10 -8.20
CA LEU A 47 7.40 -3.91 -8.37
C LEU A 47 6.97 -2.45 -8.16
N LEU A 48 7.87 -1.58 -7.69
CA LEU A 48 7.59 -0.18 -7.48
C LEU A 48 7.45 0.52 -8.84
N ASP A 49 6.29 1.13 -9.06
CA ASP A 49 6.03 1.95 -10.24
C ASP A 49 6.19 3.42 -9.87
N GLU A 50 7.30 4.02 -10.32
CA GLU A 50 7.63 5.42 -10.03
C GLU A 50 6.73 6.41 -10.81
N GLU A 51 6.00 5.96 -11.84
CA GLU A 51 5.04 6.79 -12.57
C GLU A 51 3.70 6.94 -11.81
N LEU A 52 3.41 6.04 -10.87
CA LEU A 52 2.24 6.14 -10.00
C LEU A 52 2.46 7.20 -8.91
N PRO A 53 1.39 7.92 -8.51
CA PRO A 53 1.44 8.79 -7.34
C PRO A 53 1.85 7.98 -6.09
N GLU A 54 2.68 8.57 -5.22
CA GLU A 54 3.23 7.93 -4.01
C GLU A 54 2.15 7.26 -3.14
N GLN A 55 0.95 7.84 -3.11
CA GLN A 55 -0.20 7.31 -2.37
C GLN A 55 -0.80 6.01 -2.95
N TYR A 56 -0.42 5.61 -4.15
CA TYR A 56 -0.86 4.36 -4.78
C TYR A 56 0.27 3.35 -4.94
N GLN A 57 1.53 3.81 -4.91
CA GLN A 57 2.71 2.97 -5.11
C GLN A 57 2.73 1.75 -4.17
N ALA A 58 2.61 1.96 -2.84
CA ALA A 58 2.65 0.83 -1.91
C ALA A 58 1.48 -0.15 -2.12
N SER A 59 0.31 0.38 -2.47
CA SER A 59 -0.90 -0.45 -2.71
C SER A 59 -0.77 -1.29 -3.98
N ALA A 60 -0.12 -0.75 -5.02
CA ALA A 60 0.17 -1.48 -6.25
C ALA A 60 1.18 -2.60 -6.01
N VAL A 61 2.28 -2.30 -5.29
CA VAL A 61 3.28 -3.30 -4.87
C VAL A 61 2.62 -4.42 -4.07
N LEU A 62 1.80 -4.08 -3.06
CA LEU A 62 1.08 -5.05 -2.24
C LEU A 62 0.13 -5.93 -3.06
N THR A 63 -0.62 -5.33 -3.99
CA THR A 63 -1.54 -6.07 -4.88
C THR A 63 -0.80 -7.08 -5.72
N GLN A 64 0.33 -6.67 -6.31
CA GLN A 64 1.13 -7.53 -7.17
C GLN A 64 1.78 -8.67 -6.37
N LEU A 65 2.26 -8.40 -5.17
CA LEU A 65 2.75 -9.41 -4.23
C LEU A 65 1.68 -10.43 -3.87
N HIS A 66 0.46 -10.00 -3.55
CA HIS A 66 -0.64 -10.91 -3.29
C HIS A 66 -0.99 -11.76 -4.49
N HIS A 67 -0.97 -11.19 -5.70
CA HIS A 67 -1.16 -11.95 -6.93
C HIS A 67 -0.13 -13.08 -7.01
N MET A 68 1.16 -12.76 -6.88
CA MET A 68 2.24 -13.76 -6.90
C MET A 68 2.07 -14.85 -5.84
N ALA A 69 1.65 -14.48 -4.63
CA ALA A 69 1.40 -15.41 -3.53
C ALA A 69 0.21 -16.34 -3.79
N MET A 70 -0.84 -15.85 -4.45
CA MET A 70 -2.03 -16.63 -4.79
C MET A 70 -1.82 -17.51 -6.03
N THR A 71 -0.97 -17.10 -6.98
CA THR A 71 -0.62 -17.89 -8.17
C THR A 71 0.44 -18.96 -7.92
N ARG A 72 0.66 -19.39 -6.67
CA ARG A 72 1.54 -20.53 -6.40
C ARG A 72 1.11 -21.71 -7.29
N PRO A 73 2.02 -22.30 -8.09
CA PRO A 73 1.68 -23.43 -8.91
C PRO A 73 1.18 -24.55 -7.99
N LYS A 74 -0.04 -25.01 -8.24
CA LYS A 74 -0.58 -26.23 -7.63
C LYS A 74 0.30 -27.37 -8.11
N HIS A 75 1.22 -27.81 -7.27
CA HIS A 75 2.05 -28.98 -7.51
C HIS A 75 1.38 -30.23 -6.94
#